data_AF-A0A7K0DD26-F1
#
_entry.id   AF-A0A7K0DD26-F1
#
_cell.length_a   1.000
_cell.length_b   1.000
_cell.length_c   1.000
_cell.angle_alpha   90.00
_cell.angle_beta   90.00
_cell.angle_gamma   90.00
#
_symmetry.space_group_name_H-M   'P 1'
#
loop_
_entity.id
_entity.type
_entity.pdbx_description
1 polymer ?
#
loop_
_entity_poly.entity_id
_entity_poly.type
_entity_poly.pdbx_seq_one_letter_code
_entity_poly.pdbx_strand_id
1 'polypeptide(L)'
;MLDFVYYPLSGVLWLWHSGFAALLGPASGLAWALAIMFLVLTLRAALYKPFVAQVKFQRTMSVLRPKMKELQERHAEDKERLATEMRALQQEHQFNLFSGCLPVIVQLVIFVGLLHVLSSFGRTGSGSIVRLIWHPVHVATVQTVTSNYLFSVAQVQSFLHAKLFTAPLTATLLTSGSAWGSVAAVAIPLVVLGAVATHFTARASVIRQTETNTQTRLINFMTMWLFPLGTLVAGLVMPVGVLVYFATSNTWTFVQQYFVHKRFDPMDTEPTARAAEVSDG
;
A
#
# COMPACT_ATOMS: atom_id res chain seq x y z
N MET A 1 -1.75 -21.66 -3.87
CA MET A 1 -3.14 -21.19 -3.65
C MET A 1 -3.37 -19.70 -3.94
N LEU A 2 -2.35 -18.88 -4.20
CA LEU A 2 -2.50 -17.51 -4.74
C LEU A 2 -1.69 -17.33 -6.04
N ASP A 3 -1.48 -18.42 -6.78
CA ASP A 3 -0.64 -18.44 -7.98
C ASP A 3 -1.17 -17.49 -9.06
N PHE A 4 -2.48 -17.25 -9.11
CA PHE A 4 -3.11 -16.25 -9.99
C PHE A 4 -2.61 -14.81 -9.74
N VAL A 5 -2.13 -14.49 -8.52
CA VAL A 5 -1.53 -13.19 -8.18
C VAL A 5 -0.03 -13.22 -8.43
N TYR A 6 0.62 -14.33 -8.04
CA TYR A 6 2.07 -14.44 -8.07
C TYR A 6 2.64 -14.48 -9.49
N TYR A 7 2.00 -15.21 -10.42
CA TYR A 7 2.46 -15.29 -11.81
C TYR A 7 2.44 -13.92 -12.52
N PRO A 8 1.32 -13.16 -12.52
CA PRO A 8 1.30 -11.82 -13.12
C PRO A 8 2.31 -10.86 -12.49
N LEU A 9 2.42 -10.85 -11.15
CA LEU A 9 3.40 -10.02 -10.45
C LEU A 9 4.83 -10.38 -10.86
N SER A 10 5.15 -11.67 -10.91
CA SER A 10 6.46 -12.16 -11.34
C SER A 10 6.74 -11.81 -12.80
N GLY A 11 5.72 -11.81 -13.66
CA GLY A 11 5.85 -11.49 -15.08
C GLY A 11 6.11 -10.01 -15.33
N VAL A 12 5.40 -9.13 -14.63
CA VAL A 12 5.66 -7.68 -14.70
C VAL A 12 7.05 -7.37 -14.14
N LEU A 13 7.43 -7.99 -13.02
CA LEU A 13 8.77 -7.81 -12.46
C LEU A 13 9.86 -8.31 -13.41
N TRP A 14 9.66 -9.49 -14.02
CA TRP A 14 10.57 -10.07 -15.00
C TRP A 14 10.70 -9.20 -16.25
N LEU A 15 9.59 -8.62 -16.73
CA LEU A 15 9.57 -7.72 -17.89
C LEU A 15 10.42 -6.47 -17.63
N TRP A 16 10.18 -5.79 -16.50
CA TRP A 16 10.96 -4.61 -16.14
C TRP A 16 12.42 -4.93 -15.84
N HIS A 17 12.68 -6.04 -15.15
CA HIS A 17 14.05 -6.47 -14.89
C HIS A 17 14.79 -6.78 -16.19
N SER A 18 14.16 -7.48 -17.14
CA SER A 18 14.77 -7.78 -18.44
C SER A 18 15.10 -6.50 -19.22
N GLY A 19 14.21 -5.51 -19.19
CA GLY A 19 14.45 -4.20 -19.78
C GLY A 19 15.63 -3.45 -19.14
N PHE A 20 15.68 -3.36 -17.82
CA PHE A 20 16.79 -2.69 -17.12
C PHE A 20 18.08 -3.49 -17.14
N ALA A 21 18.02 -4.81 -17.16
CA ALA A 21 19.16 -5.70 -17.27
C ALA A 21 19.88 -5.53 -18.61
N ALA A 22 19.15 -5.25 -19.69
CA ALA A 22 19.75 -4.94 -20.99
C ALA A 22 20.58 -3.64 -20.96
N LEU A 23 20.25 -2.70 -20.09
CA LEU A 23 20.92 -1.40 -19.98
C LEU A 23 22.03 -1.37 -18.91
N LEU A 24 21.79 -2.00 -17.76
CA LEU A 24 22.63 -1.90 -16.56
C LEU A 24 23.36 -3.21 -16.23
N GLY A 25 23.08 -4.28 -16.97
CA GLY A 25 23.61 -5.62 -16.75
C GLY A 25 22.66 -6.53 -15.94
N PRO A 26 22.64 -7.84 -16.23
CA PRO A 26 21.68 -8.79 -15.64
C PRO A 26 21.92 -9.12 -14.16
N ALA A 27 23.09 -8.77 -13.63
CA ALA A 27 23.46 -8.93 -12.21
C ALA A 27 23.36 -7.62 -11.41
N SER A 28 22.91 -6.53 -12.04
CA SER A 28 22.89 -5.21 -11.42
C SER A 28 21.79 -5.10 -10.36
N GLY A 29 22.16 -4.74 -9.14
CA GLY A 29 21.16 -4.46 -8.10
C GLY A 29 20.34 -3.20 -8.38
N LEU A 30 20.86 -2.26 -9.19
CA LEU A 30 20.07 -1.13 -9.68
C LEU A 30 18.99 -1.59 -10.67
N ALA A 31 19.29 -2.55 -11.56
CA ALA A 31 18.28 -3.12 -12.46
C ALA A 31 17.14 -3.78 -11.68
N TRP A 32 17.47 -4.54 -10.63
CA TRP A 32 16.48 -5.12 -9.71
C TRP A 32 15.68 -4.07 -8.92
N ALA A 33 16.34 -3.05 -8.38
CA ALA A 33 15.65 -1.98 -7.64
C ALA A 33 14.69 -1.19 -8.55
N LEU A 34 15.12 -0.85 -9.77
CA LEU A 34 14.27 -0.19 -10.77
C LEU A 34 13.14 -1.11 -11.22
N ALA A 35 13.37 -2.41 -11.39
CA ALA A 35 12.31 -3.36 -11.70
C ALA A 35 11.23 -3.40 -10.61
N ILE A 36 11.63 -3.42 -9.33
CA ILE A 36 10.70 -3.34 -8.20
C ILE A 36 9.94 -2.02 -8.21
N MET A 37 10.62 -0.89 -8.45
CA MET A 37 10.00 0.44 -8.53
C MET A 37 8.95 0.49 -9.66
N PHE A 38 9.31 0.08 -10.88
CA PHE A 38 8.43 0.12 -12.04
C PHE A 38 7.29 -0.91 -11.98
N LEU A 39 7.49 -2.04 -11.31
CA LEU A 39 6.40 -2.95 -10.94
C LEU A 39 5.33 -2.18 -10.15
N VAL A 40 5.73 -1.46 -9.09
CA VAL A 40 4.78 -0.66 -8.29
C VAL A 40 4.07 0.37 -9.15
N LEU A 41 4.81 1.13 -9.95
CA LEU A 41 4.24 2.16 -10.82
C LEU A 41 3.23 1.56 -11.83
N THR A 42 3.55 0.40 -12.41
CA THR A 42 2.67 -0.30 -13.36
C THR A 42 1.37 -0.74 -12.70
N LEU A 43 1.46 -1.39 -11.53
CA LEU A 43 0.28 -1.84 -10.80
C LEU A 43 -0.58 -0.66 -10.34
N ARG A 44 0.05 0.41 -9.87
CA ARG A 44 -0.64 1.62 -9.44
C ARG A 44 -1.32 2.35 -10.60
N ALA A 45 -0.70 2.38 -11.78
CA ALA A 45 -1.32 2.91 -12.99
C ALA A 45 -2.53 2.06 -13.41
N ALA A 46 -2.42 0.73 -13.39
CA ALA A 46 -3.54 -0.17 -13.68
C ALA A 46 -4.71 0.01 -12.70
N LEU A 47 -4.41 0.29 -11.43
CA LEU A 47 -5.39 0.53 -10.36
C LEU A 47 -5.84 2.00 -10.24
N TYR A 48 -5.51 2.87 -11.20
CA TYR A 48 -5.86 4.28 -11.12
C TYR A 48 -7.38 4.52 -11.08
N LYS A 49 -8.15 3.85 -11.95
CA LYS A 49 -9.61 3.95 -11.98
C LYS A 49 -10.28 3.55 -10.66
N PRO A 50 -10.03 2.35 -10.10
CA PRO A 50 -10.63 1.97 -8.82
C PRO A 50 -10.17 2.89 -7.67
N PHE A 51 -8.94 3.40 -7.70
CA PHE A 51 -8.48 4.38 -6.73
C PHE A 51 -9.30 5.68 -6.79
N VAL A 52 -9.55 6.22 -7.97
CA VAL A 52 -10.39 7.43 -8.13
C VAL A 52 -11.81 7.19 -7.60
N ALA A 53 -12.39 6.02 -7.87
CA ALA A 53 -13.69 5.65 -7.31
C ALA A 53 -13.68 5.61 -5.77
N GLN A 54 -12.61 5.08 -5.17
CA GLN A 54 -12.44 5.09 -3.71
C GLN A 54 -12.36 6.51 -3.14
N VAL A 55 -11.60 7.42 -3.77
CA VAL A 55 -11.48 8.81 -3.30
C VAL A 55 -12.84 9.52 -3.36
N LYS A 56 -13.64 9.27 -4.40
CA LYS A 56 -15.02 9.78 -4.49
C LYS A 56 -15.87 9.25 -3.33
N PHE A 57 -15.84 7.94 -3.07
CA PHE A 57 -16.56 7.32 -1.96
C PHE A 57 -16.19 7.95 -0.60
N GLN A 58 -14.89 8.12 -0.34
CA GLN A 58 -14.42 8.73 0.91
C GLN A 58 -14.93 10.16 1.10
N ARG A 59 -15.03 10.95 0.02
CA ARG A 59 -15.61 12.29 0.06
C ARG A 59 -17.10 12.26 0.36
N THR A 60 -17.88 11.44 -0.34
CA THR A 60 -19.33 11.38 -0.08
C THR A 60 -19.61 10.92 1.35
N MET A 61 -18.82 9.96 1.87
CA MET A 61 -18.91 9.55 3.27
C MET A 61 -18.59 10.69 4.24
N SER A 62 -17.62 11.55 3.93
CA SER A 62 -17.30 12.72 4.76
C SER A 62 -18.44 13.76 4.79
N VAL A 63 -19.16 13.94 3.68
CA VAL A 63 -20.34 14.83 3.59
C VAL A 63 -21.54 14.28 4.36
N LEU A 64 -21.69 12.95 4.42
CA LEU A 64 -22.82 12.32 5.09
C LEU A 64 -22.58 12.03 6.57
N ARG A 65 -21.32 12.08 7.02
CA ARG A 65 -20.96 11.97 8.43
C ARG A 65 -21.84 12.84 9.36
N PRO A 66 -22.08 14.14 9.10
CA PRO A 66 -22.97 14.94 9.92
C PRO A 66 -24.43 14.44 9.92
N LYS A 67 -24.98 14.02 8.76
CA LYS A 67 -26.35 13.49 8.69
C LYS A 67 -26.51 12.20 9.48
N MET A 68 -25.52 11.30 9.39
CA MET A 68 -25.50 10.07 10.19
C MET A 68 -25.44 10.38 11.68
N LYS A 69 -24.72 11.44 12.08
CA LYS A 69 -24.64 11.86 13.47
C LYS A 69 -25.94 12.47 13.97
N GLU A 70 -26.57 13.33 13.18
CA GLU A 70 -27.89 13.89 13.49
C GLU A 70 -28.92 12.77 13.70
N LEU A 71 -28.88 11.74 12.86
CA LEU A 71 -29.73 10.55 13.00
C LEU A 71 -29.44 9.78 14.30
N GLN A 72 -28.17 9.61 14.65
CA GLN A 72 -27.75 9.00 15.92
C GLN A 72 -28.23 9.80 17.13
N GLU A 73 -28.23 11.12 17.05
CA GLU A 73 -28.71 12.00 18.12
C GLU A 73 -30.25 11.97 18.23
N ARG A 74 -30.96 12.02 17.10
CA ARG A 74 -32.45 11.97 17.06
C ARG A 74 -33.01 10.63 17.55
N HIS A 75 -32.32 9.52 17.27
CA HIS A 75 -32.77 8.17 17.60
C HIS A 75 -31.88 7.47 18.64
N ALA A 76 -31.23 8.24 19.52
CA ALA A 76 -30.31 7.70 20.53
C ALA A 76 -30.96 6.66 21.46
N GLU A 77 -32.25 6.84 21.78
CA GLU A 77 -33.01 5.92 22.64
C GLU A 77 -33.68 4.77 21.87
N ASP A 78 -33.90 4.91 20.56
CA ASP A 78 -34.57 3.93 19.72
C ASP A 78 -33.61 3.31 18.71
N LYS A 79 -32.87 2.28 19.18
CA LYS A 79 -31.85 1.58 18.39
C LYS A 79 -32.42 0.87 17.17
N GLU A 80 -33.68 0.44 17.20
CA GLU A 80 -34.31 -0.24 16.06
C GLU A 80 -34.64 0.76 14.95
N ARG A 81 -35.20 1.92 15.30
CA ARG A 81 -35.40 3.01 14.32
C ARG A 81 -34.08 3.55 13.82
N LEU A 82 -33.09 3.75 14.68
CA LEU A 82 -31.75 4.17 14.27
C LEU A 82 -31.15 3.22 13.23
N ALA A 83 -31.22 1.90 13.47
CA ALA A 83 -30.68 0.92 12.52
C ALA A 83 -31.43 0.94 11.18
N THR A 84 -32.75 1.15 11.21
CA THR A 84 -33.59 1.20 10.01
C THR A 84 -33.32 2.45 9.19
N GLU A 85 -33.31 3.61 9.83
CA GLU A 85 -33.05 4.89 9.16
C GLU A 85 -31.59 5.00 8.69
N MET A 86 -30.63 4.46 9.44
CA MET A 86 -29.23 4.38 8.97
C MET A 86 -29.11 3.50 7.72
N ARG A 87 -29.86 2.39 7.65
CA ARG A 87 -29.89 1.54 6.44
C ARG A 87 -30.58 2.25 5.28
N ALA A 88 -31.69 2.94 5.53
CA ALA A 88 -32.39 3.73 4.51
C ALA A 88 -31.48 4.83 3.94
N LEU A 89 -30.78 5.56 4.81
CA LEU A 89 -29.81 6.60 4.41
C LEU A 89 -28.63 6.01 3.60
N GLN A 90 -28.15 4.81 3.97
CA GLN A 90 -27.12 4.10 3.20
C GLN A 90 -27.62 3.64 1.83
N GLN A 91 -28.87 3.20 1.73
CA GLN A 91 -29.50 2.72 0.49
C GLN A 91 -29.84 3.89 -0.46
N GLU A 92 -30.36 4.99 0.06
CA GLU A 92 -30.68 6.21 -0.70
C GLU A 92 -29.44 6.75 -1.40
N HIS A 93 -28.31 6.76 -0.70
CA HIS A 93 -27.03 7.21 -1.24
C HIS A 93 -26.19 6.08 -1.88
N GLN A 94 -26.74 4.88 -2.02
CA GLN A 94 -26.13 3.71 -2.69
C GLN A 94 -24.69 3.39 -2.25
N PHE A 95 -24.38 3.42 -0.95
CA PHE A 95 -23.05 3.04 -0.48
C PHE A 95 -22.88 1.54 -0.34
N ASN A 96 -21.95 0.98 -1.12
CA ASN A 96 -21.44 -0.35 -0.87
C ASN A 96 -20.27 -0.29 0.11
N LEU A 97 -20.40 -0.91 1.29
CA LEU A 97 -19.32 -1.04 2.30
C LEU A 97 -18.00 -1.55 1.70
N PHE A 98 -18.10 -2.43 0.70
CA PHE A 98 -16.96 -2.98 -0.04
C PHE A 98 -16.15 -1.94 -0.82
N SER A 99 -16.78 -0.84 -1.28
CA SER A 99 -16.09 0.20 -2.06
C SER A 99 -15.10 1.01 -1.22
N GLY A 100 -15.30 1.08 0.10
CA GLY A 100 -14.40 1.78 1.03
C GLY A 100 -13.13 1.00 1.37
N CYS A 101 -13.23 -0.32 1.56
CA CYS A 101 -12.13 -1.18 1.99
C CYS A 101 -11.36 -1.84 0.83
N LEU A 102 -11.94 -1.88 -0.38
CA LEU A 102 -11.37 -2.55 -1.55
C LEU A 102 -9.88 -2.19 -1.77
N PRO A 103 -9.43 -0.94 -1.65
CA PRO A 103 -8.04 -0.63 -1.97
C PRO A 103 -7.05 -1.05 -0.88
N VAL A 104 -7.49 -1.15 0.37
CA VAL A 104 -6.67 -1.75 1.44
C VAL A 104 -6.48 -3.24 1.16
N ILE A 105 -7.55 -3.93 0.76
CA ILE A 105 -7.51 -5.36 0.41
C ILE A 105 -6.58 -5.58 -0.79
N VAL A 106 -6.77 -4.83 -1.88
CA VAL A 106 -5.93 -4.95 -3.09
C VAL A 106 -4.47 -4.63 -2.77
N GLN A 107 -4.21 -3.58 -1.97
CA GLN A 107 -2.87 -3.22 -1.53
C GLN A 107 -2.21 -4.34 -0.72
N LEU A 108 -2.95 -4.96 0.20
CA LEU A 108 -2.46 -6.08 0.99
C LEU A 108 -2.15 -7.30 0.11
N VAL A 109 -3.04 -7.65 -0.83
CA VAL A 109 -2.83 -8.78 -1.76
C VAL A 109 -1.59 -8.56 -2.62
N ILE A 110 -1.41 -7.35 -3.17
CA ILE A 110 -0.22 -7.02 -3.98
C ILE A 110 1.06 -7.08 -3.14
N PHE A 111 1.03 -6.52 -1.94
CA PHE A 111 2.19 -6.53 -1.04
C PHE A 111 2.57 -7.97 -0.66
N VAL A 112 1.60 -8.79 -0.23
CA VAL A 112 1.81 -10.21 0.09
C VAL A 112 2.34 -10.96 -1.13
N GLY A 113 1.80 -10.70 -2.32
CA GLY A 113 2.28 -11.31 -3.55
C GLY A 113 3.72 -10.96 -3.89
N LEU A 114 4.10 -9.69 -3.79
CA LEU A 114 5.48 -9.28 -4.01
C LEU A 114 6.43 -9.88 -2.97
N LEU A 115 6.05 -9.79 -1.69
CA LEU A 115 6.83 -10.37 -0.60
C LEU A 115 7.03 -11.87 -0.83
N HIS A 116 5.99 -12.58 -1.27
CA HIS A 116 6.07 -14.00 -1.60
C HIS A 116 7.03 -14.28 -2.75
N VAL A 117 6.96 -13.52 -3.85
CA VAL A 117 7.86 -13.68 -5.00
C VAL A 117 9.32 -13.43 -4.61
N LEU A 118 9.61 -12.34 -3.89
CA LEU A 118 10.98 -11.99 -3.48
C LEU A 118 11.53 -12.93 -2.41
N SER A 119 10.71 -13.30 -1.42
CA SER A 119 11.10 -14.24 -0.36
C SER A 119 11.32 -15.66 -0.90
N SER A 120 10.60 -16.05 -1.95
CA SER A 120 10.77 -17.35 -2.60
C SER A 120 12.10 -17.47 -3.35
N PHE A 121 12.74 -16.36 -3.74
CA PHE A 121 14.09 -16.40 -4.32
C PHE A 121 15.13 -16.84 -3.30
N GLY A 122 15.03 -16.36 -2.05
CA GLY A 122 16.05 -16.51 -1.02
C GLY A 122 15.66 -17.42 0.12
N ARG A 123 15.29 -18.67 -0.19
CA ARG A 123 14.97 -19.73 0.80
C ARG A 123 16.22 -20.18 1.60
N THR A 124 16.97 -19.24 2.13
CA THR A 124 18.13 -19.39 3.01
C THR A 124 17.81 -18.83 4.40
N GLY A 125 17.78 -19.71 5.39
CA GLY A 125 18.17 -19.36 6.77
C GLY A 125 17.09 -18.80 7.70
N SER A 126 16.90 -19.52 8.80
CA SER A 126 16.16 -19.20 10.03
C SER A 126 16.20 -17.73 10.49
N GLY A 127 15.06 -17.18 10.94
CA GLY A 127 15.06 -16.09 11.93
C GLY A 127 14.51 -14.71 11.57
N SER A 128 13.89 -14.48 10.40
CA SER A 128 13.25 -13.18 10.14
C SER A 128 11.91 -13.06 10.89
N ILE A 129 11.70 -11.97 11.65
CA ILE A 129 10.43 -11.70 12.36
C ILE A 129 9.23 -11.69 11.40
N VAL A 130 9.47 -11.36 10.13
CA VAL A 130 8.50 -11.42 9.04
C VAL A 130 7.96 -12.85 8.83
N ARG A 131 8.80 -13.88 8.98
CA ARG A 131 8.38 -15.28 8.90
C ARG A 131 7.51 -15.68 10.10
N LEU A 132 7.86 -15.22 11.30
CA LEU A 132 7.09 -15.48 12.53
C LEU A 132 5.69 -14.84 12.50
N ILE A 133 5.59 -13.60 12.00
CA ILE A 133 4.34 -12.82 12.02
C ILE A 133 3.38 -13.25 10.88
N TRP A 134 3.90 -13.75 9.75
CA TRP A 134 3.09 -13.88 8.53
C TRP A 134 3.03 -15.28 7.91
N HIS A 135 3.95 -16.21 8.18
CA HIS A 135 3.93 -17.57 7.62
C HIS A 135 4.55 -18.61 8.59
N PRO A 136 3.73 -19.43 9.29
CA PRO A 136 4.22 -20.61 10.01
C PRO A 136 4.55 -21.79 9.05
N VAL A 137 4.63 -21.55 7.73
CA VAL A 137 4.82 -22.61 6.74
C VAL A 137 6.24 -23.18 6.84
N HIS A 138 6.30 -24.49 7.10
CA HIS A 138 7.51 -25.31 7.02
C HIS A 138 8.01 -25.34 5.58
N VAL A 139 8.92 -24.42 5.23
CA VAL A 139 9.62 -24.48 3.95
C VAL A 139 10.79 -25.43 4.12
N ALA A 140 10.70 -26.58 3.45
CA ALA A 140 11.79 -27.53 3.31
C ALA A 140 13.01 -26.87 2.65
N THR A 141 14.18 -27.20 3.20
CA THR A 141 15.56 -26.96 2.75
C THR A 141 15.81 -26.26 1.41
N VAL A 142 16.59 -25.18 1.48
CA VAL A 142 17.50 -24.57 0.49
C VAL A 142 17.19 -24.87 -0.99
N GLN A 143 16.56 -23.90 -1.65
CA GLN A 143 16.17 -23.92 -3.07
C GLN A 143 16.97 -22.91 -3.91
N THR A 144 18.29 -22.80 -3.68
CA THR A 144 19.16 -21.93 -4.50
C THR A 144 19.30 -22.43 -5.95
N VAL A 145 18.82 -23.64 -6.28
CA VAL A 145 19.00 -24.29 -7.60
C VAL A 145 17.69 -24.50 -8.35
N THR A 146 16.58 -23.88 -7.93
CA THR A 146 15.27 -24.02 -8.58
C THR A 146 14.79 -22.70 -9.18
N SER A 147 14.14 -22.76 -10.34
CA SER A 147 13.44 -21.61 -10.93
C SER A 147 12.30 -21.15 -10.02
N ASN A 148 11.94 -19.88 -10.09
CA ASN A 148 10.84 -19.31 -9.30
C ASN A 148 9.88 -18.55 -10.21
N TYR A 149 8.67 -19.10 -10.41
CA TYR A 149 7.69 -18.60 -11.38
C TYR A 149 8.33 -18.38 -12.76
N LEU A 150 8.29 -17.15 -13.29
CA LEU A 150 8.87 -16.77 -14.57
C LEU A 150 10.39 -16.54 -14.53
N PHE A 151 11.03 -16.64 -13.37
CA PHE A 151 12.47 -16.43 -13.21
C PHE A 151 13.26 -17.73 -13.34
N SER A 152 14.28 -17.72 -14.20
CA SER A 152 15.23 -18.82 -14.31
C SER A 152 16.14 -18.91 -13.08
N VAL A 153 16.81 -20.05 -12.88
CA VAL A 153 17.76 -20.25 -11.77
C VAL A 153 18.85 -19.16 -11.77
N ALA A 154 19.36 -18.78 -12.95
CA ALA A 154 20.36 -17.73 -13.08
C ALA A 154 19.83 -16.35 -12.64
N GLN A 155 18.57 -16.03 -12.94
CA GLN A 155 17.95 -14.77 -12.51
C GLN A 155 17.67 -14.77 -11.00
N VAL A 156 17.25 -15.91 -10.44
CA VAL A 156 17.09 -16.06 -8.98
C VAL A 156 18.43 -15.82 -8.29
N GLN A 157 19.51 -16.45 -8.75
CA GLN A 157 20.86 -16.25 -8.22
C GLN A 157 21.34 -14.80 -8.36
N SER A 158 21.08 -14.17 -9.52
CA SER A 158 21.37 -12.75 -9.73
C SER A 158 20.71 -11.89 -8.65
N PHE A 159 19.43 -12.11 -8.33
CA PHE A 159 18.73 -11.35 -7.29
C PHE A 159 19.35 -11.56 -5.90
N LEU A 160 19.73 -12.80 -5.54
CA LEU A 160 20.29 -13.11 -4.23
C LEU A 160 21.63 -12.43 -3.96
N HIS A 161 22.42 -12.26 -5.02
CA HIS A 161 23.73 -11.60 -4.94
C HIS A 161 23.68 -10.11 -5.29
N ALA A 162 22.52 -9.59 -5.72
CA ALA A 162 22.35 -8.21 -6.11
C ALA A 162 22.54 -7.26 -4.92
N LYS A 163 23.39 -6.25 -5.12
CA LYS A 163 23.60 -5.15 -4.19
C LYS A 163 23.07 -3.84 -4.78
N LEU A 164 22.19 -3.19 -4.04
CA LEU A 164 21.80 -1.81 -4.32
C LEU A 164 22.84 -0.89 -3.69
N PHE A 165 23.66 -0.27 -4.53
CA PHE A 165 24.90 0.38 -4.10
C PHE A 165 25.79 -0.62 -3.34
N THR A 166 25.90 -0.47 -2.03
CA THR A 166 26.69 -1.35 -1.16
C THR A 166 25.85 -2.39 -0.42
N ALA A 167 24.52 -2.24 -0.40
CA ALA A 167 23.62 -3.04 0.43
C ALA A 167 23.04 -4.23 -0.35
N PRO A 168 23.17 -5.48 0.13
CA PRO A 168 22.45 -6.62 -0.45
C PRO A 168 20.93 -6.40 -0.42
N LEU A 169 20.24 -6.67 -1.53
CA LEU A 169 18.78 -6.47 -1.62
C LEU A 169 17.99 -7.33 -0.62
N THR A 170 18.56 -8.45 -0.20
CA THR A 170 17.96 -9.41 0.74
C THR A 170 18.27 -9.10 2.20
N ALA A 171 19.20 -8.18 2.49
CA ALA A 171 19.62 -7.87 3.86
C ALA A 171 18.60 -6.98 4.58
N THR A 172 18.49 -7.15 5.90
CA THR A 172 17.69 -6.30 6.81
C THR A 172 18.60 -5.56 7.77
N LEU A 173 18.14 -4.45 8.35
CA LEU A 173 18.94 -3.70 9.34
C LEU A 173 19.19 -4.50 10.62
N LEU A 174 18.25 -5.34 11.05
CA LEU A 174 18.40 -6.11 12.28
C LEU A 174 19.38 -7.29 12.13
N THR A 175 19.50 -7.85 10.94
CA THR A 175 20.27 -9.11 10.72
C THR A 175 21.54 -8.92 9.90
N SER A 176 21.90 -7.69 9.54
CA SER A 176 23.03 -7.40 8.64
C SER A 176 24.42 -7.57 9.26
N GLY A 177 24.53 -7.75 10.58
CA GLY A 177 25.81 -7.97 11.27
C GLY A 177 26.89 -6.95 10.87
N SER A 178 28.05 -7.42 10.40
CA SER A 178 29.16 -6.56 9.96
C SER A 178 28.85 -5.70 8.74
N ALA A 179 27.84 -6.04 7.93
CA ALA A 179 27.40 -5.24 6.79
C ALA A 179 26.45 -4.09 7.17
N TRP A 180 26.16 -3.90 8.47
CA TRP A 180 25.16 -2.94 8.94
C TRP A 180 25.34 -1.53 8.38
N GLY A 181 26.57 -0.99 8.37
CA GLY A 181 26.83 0.35 7.84
C GLY A 181 26.44 0.50 6.37
N SER A 182 26.75 -0.50 5.55
CA SER A 182 26.38 -0.52 4.12
C SER A 182 24.88 -0.64 3.89
N VAL A 183 24.17 -1.39 4.75
CA VAL A 183 22.71 -1.57 4.69
C VAL A 183 22.01 -0.32 5.19
N ALA A 184 22.46 0.28 6.29
CA ALA A 184 21.93 1.51 6.87
C ALA A 184 22.00 2.69 5.90
N ALA A 185 23.11 2.82 5.17
CA ALA A 185 23.29 3.88 4.17
C ALA A 185 22.21 3.88 3.07
N VAL A 186 21.59 2.73 2.79
CA VAL A 186 20.55 2.58 1.75
C VAL A 186 19.16 2.47 2.38
N ALA A 187 19.00 1.67 3.43
CA ALA A 187 17.72 1.40 4.07
C ALA A 187 17.15 2.64 4.78
N ILE A 188 17.97 3.40 5.52
CA ILE A 188 17.49 4.55 6.29
C ILE A 188 16.89 5.63 5.38
N PRO A 189 17.55 6.08 4.29
CA PRO A 189 16.94 7.05 3.38
C PRO A 189 15.62 6.57 2.77
N LEU A 190 15.52 5.30 2.37
CA LEU A 190 14.28 4.73 1.82
C LEU A 190 13.14 4.73 2.85
N VAL A 191 13.45 4.37 4.09
CA VAL A 191 12.49 4.32 5.19
C VAL A 191 12.05 5.71 5.61
N VAL A 192 12.97 6.66 5.71
CA VAL A 192 12.67 8.07 6.00
C VAL A 192 11.79 8.65 4.90
N LEU A 193 12.12 8.42 3.63
CA LEU A 193 11.30 8.86 2.50
C LEU A 193 9.88 8.29 2.60
N GLY A 194 9.75 6.98 2.86
CA GLY A 194 8.47 6.32 3.05
C GLY A 194 7.68 6.90 4.22
N ALA A 195 8.30 7.07 5.38
CA ALA A 195 7.64 7.60 6.58
C ALA A 195 7.19 9.07 6.40
N VAL A 196 8.00 9.90 5.74
CA VAL A 196 7.65 11.28 5.40
C VAL A 196 6.45 11.30 4.46
N ALA A 197 6.48 10.52 3.39
CA ALA A 197 5.35 10.42 2.46
C ALA A 197 4.08 9.92 3.17
N THR A 198 4.18 8.92 4.05
CA THR A 198 3.07 8.41 4.86
C THR A 198 2.54 9.49 5.82
N HIS A 199 3.41 10.25 6.47
CA HIS A 199 3.01 11.32 7.38
C HIS A 199 2.24 12.42 6.65
N PHE A 200 2.71 12.88 5.49
CA PHE A 200 1.99 13.89 4.71
C PHE A 200 0.66 13.38 4.15
N THR A 201 0.62 12.12 3.71
CA THR A 201 -0.61 11.43 3.30
C THR A 201 -1.62 11.36 4.46
N ALA A 202 -1.17 10.95 5.65
CA ALA A 202 -1.98 10.89 6.86
C ALA A 202 -2.48 12.28 7.28
N ARG A 203 -1.62 13.30 7.26
CA ARG A 203 -1.97 14.68 7.58
C ARG A 203 -3.05 15.21 6.64
N ALA A 204 -2.93 14.96 5.34
CA ALA A 204 -3.96 15.34 4.37
C ALA A 204 -5.31 14.65 4.64
N SER A 205 -5.28 13.41 5.13
CA SER A 205 -6.49 12.70 5.57
C SER A 205 -7.13 13.34 6.81
N VAL A 206 -6.32 13.64 7.84
CA VAL A 206 -6.79 14.23 9.11
C VAL A 206 -7.39 15.63 8.93
N ILE A 207 -6.77 16.49 8.11
CA ILE A 207 -7.27 17.85 7.85
C ILE A 207 -8.71 17.85 7.31
N ARG A 208 -9.11 16.78 6.62
CA ARG A 208 -10.46 16.64 6.05
C ARG A 208 -11.47 16.06 7.02
N GLN A 209 -11.07 15.71 8.24
CA GLN A 209 -11.99 15.31 9.28
C GLN A 209 -12.51 16.54 10.02
N THR A 210 -13.81 16.79 9.91
CA THR A 210 -14.47 17.96 10.51
C THR A 210 -14.91 17.73 11.96
N GLU A 211 -14.86 16.50 12.46
CA GLU A 211 -15.30 16.17 13.81
C GLU A 211 -14.17 16.30 14.85
N THR A 212 -14.51 16.90 16.00
CA THR A 212 -13.56 17.20 17.08
C THR A 212 -13.78 16.41 18.36
N ASN A 213 -14.62 15.36 18.33
CA ASN A 213 -14.91 14.49 19.48
C ASN A 213 -13.66 13.73 19.97
N THR A 214 -13.65 13.32 21.25
CA THR A 214 -12.51 12.62 21.89
C THR A 214 -12.06 11.38 21.12
N GLN A 215 -13.01 10.58 20.61
CA GLN A 215 -12.73 9.42 19.79
C GLN A 215 -12.03 9.81 18.47
N THR A 216 -12.51 10.84 17.79
CA THR A 216 -11.90 11.34 16.54
C THR A 216 -10.50 11.91 16.78
N ARG A 217 -10.27 12.59 17.91
CA ARG A 217 -8.93 13.07 18.29
C ARG A 217 -7.94 11.92 18.48
N LEU A 218 -8.35 10.83 19.14
CA LEU A 218 -7.53 9.63 19.27
C LEU A 218 -7.22 9.01 17.90
N ILE A 219 -8.23 8.86 17.05
CA ILE A 219 -8.05 8.32 15.69
C ILE A 219 -7.10 9.20 14.87
N ASN A 220 -7.22 10.52 14.96
CA ASN A 220 -6.34 11.47 14.27
C ASN A 220 -4.90 11.36 14.75
N PHE A 221 -4.70 11.27 16.07
CA PHE A 221 -3.38 11.07 16.66
C PHE A 221 -2.75 9.75 16.18
N MET A 222 -3.49 8.65 16.26
CA MET A 222 -3.04 7.34 15.75
C MET A 222 -2.72 7.43 14.26
N THR A 223 -3.58 8.03 13.45
CA THR A 223 -3.37 8.16 12.00
C THR A 223 -2.10 8.94 11.68
N MET A 224 -1.84 10.04 12.39
CA MET A 224 -0.72 10.94 12.12
C MET A 224 0.64 10.40 12.58
N TRP A 225 0.66 9.57 13.65
CA TRP A 225 1.90 9.15 14.29
C TRP A 225 2.13 7.63 14.29
N LEU A 226 1.08 6.83 14.49
CA LEU A 226 1.21 5.37 14.52
C LEU A 226 1.55 4.79 13.14
N PHE A 227 0.92 5.27 12.06
CA PHE A 227 1.21 4.76 10.72
C PHE A 227 2.62 5.09 10.21
N PRO A 228 3.13 6.34 10.33
CA PRO A 228 4.52 6.63 9.99
C PRO A 228 5.50 5.85 10.86
N LEU A 229 5.24 5.71 12.16
CA LEU A 229 6.07 4.90 13.06
C LEU A 229 6.10 3.42 12.63
N GLY A 230 4.97 2.85 12.24
CA GLY A 230 4.90 1.50 11.69
C GLY A 230 5.75 1.33 10.43
N THR A 231 5.84 2.37 9.59
CA THR A 231 6.72 2.39 8.41
C THR A 231 8.20 2.41 8.82
N LEU A 232 8.56 3.16 9.86
CA LEU A 232 9.92 3.17 10.41
C LEU A 232 10.31 1.81 11.00
N VAL A 233 9.42 1.19 11.76
CA VAL A 233 9.64 -0.15 12.35
C VAL A 233 9.76 -1.21 11.26
N ALA A 234 8.93 -1.15 10.21
CA ALA A 234 9.07 -2.02 9.04
C ALA A 234 10.47 -1.89 8.41
N GLY A 235 11.04 -0.69 8.42
CA GLY A 235 12.43 -0.40 8.03
C GLY A 235 13.49 -1.28 8.68
N LEU A 236 13.29 -1.63 9.95
CA LEU A 236 14.26 -2.42 10.73
C LEU A 236 14.25 -3.89 10.33
N VAL A 237 13.07 -4.42 10.03
CA VAL A 237 12.82 -5.86 9.87
C VAL A 237 12.70 -6.31 8.41
N MET A 238 12.51 -5.38 7.47
CA MET A 238 12.27 -5.70 6.06
C MET A 238 13.56 -5.69 5.23
N PRO A 239 13.66 -6.55 4.21
CA PRO A 239 14.78 -6.53 3.26
C PRO A 239 14.86 -5.23 2.46
N VAL A 240 16.05 -4.81 2.07
CA VAL A 240 16.27 -3.60 1.25
C VAL A 240 15.40 -3.56 -0.01
N GLY A 241 15.25 -4.68 -0.73
CA GLY A 241 14.36 -4.75 -1.90
C GLY A 241 12.89 -4.48 -1.58
N VAL A 242 12.42 -4.89 -0.40
CA VAL A 242 11.07 -4.60 0.09
C VAL A 242 10.95 -3.14 0.52
N LEU A 243 12.02 -2.53 1.04
CA LEU A 243 12.07 -1.11 1.37
C LEU A 243 12.00 -0.21 0.12
N VAL A 244 12.60 -0.63 -1.00
CA VAL A 244 12.42 0.04 -2.30
C VAL A 244 10.94 0.05 -2.70
N TYR A 245 10.25 -1.08 -2.54
CA TYR A 245 8.81 -1.16 -2.75
C TYR A 245 8.03 -0.21 -1.83
N PHE A 246 8.30 -0.23 -0.51
CA PHE A 246 7.60 0.62 0.46
C PHE A 246 7.80 2.11 0.15
N ALA A 247 9.05 2.53 -0.08
CA ALA A 247 9.39 3.91 -0.41
C ALA A 247 8.65 4.36 -1.69
N THR A 248 8.69 3.53 -2.74
CA THR A 248 8.00 3.82 -4.01
C THR A 248 6.48 3.88 -3.82
N SER A 249 5.89 2.92 -3.12
CA SER A 249 4.45 2.82 -2.89
C SER A 249 3.91 4.01 -2.06
N ASN A 250 4.62 4.39 -1.00
CA ASN A 250 4.23 5.53 -0.15
C ASN A 250 4.41 6.86 -0.90
N THR A 251 5.52 7.03 -1.63
CA THR A 251 5.75 8.22 -2.46
C THR A 251 4.68 8.35 -3.53
N TRP A 252 4.36 7.26 -4.25
CA TRP A 252 3.29 7.24 -5.23
C TRP A 252 1.95 7.60 -4.59
N THR A 253 1.61 7.03 -3.43
CA THR A 253 0.34 7.32 -2.75
C THR A 253 0.23 8.80 -2.41
N PHE A 254 1.29 9.40 -1.89
CA PHE A 254 1.34 10.83 -1.61
C PHE A 254 1.12 11.67 -2.88
N VAL A 255 1.85 11.37 -3.95
CA VAL A 255 1.75 12.06 -5.24
C VAL A 255 0.35 11.90 -5.85
N GLN A 256 -0.17 10.68 -5.87
CA GLN A 256 -1.48 10.35 -6.41
C GLN A 256 -2.59 11.06 -5.64
N GLN A 257 -2.54 11.07 -4.31
CA GLN A 257 -3.47 11.82 -3.49
C GLN A 257 -3.39 13.32 -3.80
N TYR A 258 -2.19 13.89 -3.88
CA TYR A 258 -2.02 15.31 -4.20
C TYR A 258 -2.71 15.70 -5.53
N PHE A 259 -2.48 14.94 -6.61
CA PHE A 259 -3.08 15.23 -7.91
C PHE A 259 -4.58 14.93 -7.97
N VAL A 260 -5.02 13.80 -7.43
CA VAL A 260 -6.44 13.41 -7.48
C VAL A 260 -7.28 14.37 -6.63
N HIS A 261 -6.77 14.83 -5.47
CA HIS A 261 -7.52 15.77 -4.65
C HIS A 261 -7.68 17.13 -5.31
N LYS A 262 -6.64 17.67 -5.96
CA LYS A 262 -6.73 18.91 -6.76
C LYS A 262 -7.79 18.84 -7.86
N ARG A 263 -8.00 17.65 -8.44
CA ARG A 263 -8.98 17.44 -9.51
C ARG A 263 -10.43 17.40 -9.03
N PHE A 264 -10.68 17.19 -7.75
CA PHE A 264 -12.03 17.04 -7.20
C PHE A 264 -12.37 18.20 -6.22
N ASP A 265 -11.75 19.36 -6.33
CA ASP A 265 -12.09 20.54 -5.50
C ASP A 265 -13.56 21.01 -5.66
N PRO A 266 -14.11 21.85 -4.75
CA PRO A 266 -15.55 21.94 -4.40
C PRO A 266 -16.55 22.41 -5.47
N MET A 267 -16.16 22.56 -6.74
CA MET A 267 -17.00 23.18 -7.77
C MET A 267 -17.78 22.17 -8.65
N ASP A 268 -17.47 20.87 -8.56
CA ASP A 268 -18.04 19.87 -9.47
C ASP A 268 -19.21 19.04 -8.89
N THR A 269 -19.67 19.36 -7.67
CA THR A 269 -20.83 18.69 -7.03
C THR A 269 -22.13 19.48 -7.10
N GLU A 270 -22.28 20.41 -8.05
CA GLU A 270 -23.59 20.82 -8.56
C GLU A 270 -23.88 20.24 -9.96
N PRO A 271 -24.23 18.95 -10.05
CA PRO A 271 -25.21 18.59 -11.08
C PRO A 271 -26.45 17.87 -10.53
N THR A 272 -26.41 17.31 -9.32
CA THR A 272 -27.55 16.53 -8.79
C THR A 272 -28.59 17.36 -8.05
N ALA A 273 -28.25 18.56 -7.55
CA ALA A 273 -29.25 19.49 -7.03
C ALA A 273 -30.14 20.06 -8.16
N ARG A 274 -29.55 20.39 -9.31
CA ARG A 274 -30.29 20.90 -10.48
C ARG A 274 -31.13 19.83 -11.19
N ALA A 275 -30.80 18.55 -11.05
CA ALA A 275 -31.61 17.48 -11.65
C ALA A 275 -32.91 17.20 -10.86
N ALA A 276 -32.96 17.53 -9.57
CA ALA A 276 -34.17 17.42 -8.76
C ALA A 276 -35.10 18.63 -8.92
N GLU A 277 -34.56 19.83 -9.16
CA GLU A 277 -35.37 21.04 -9.37
C GLU A 277 -36.00 21.14 -10.78
N VAL A 278 -35.48 20.44 -11.78
CA VAL A 278 -36.02 20.47 -13.17
C VAL A 278 -37.11 19.42 -13.40
N SER A 279 -37.35 18.52 -12.45
CA SER A 279 -38.43 17.51 -12.55
C SER A 279 -39.76 17.97 -11.96
N ASP A 280 -39.82 19.16 -11.35
CA ASP A 280 -40.98 19.67 -10.60
C ASP A 280 -41.47 21.05 -11.11
N GLY A 281 -41.13 21.40 -12.35
CA GLY A 281 -41.52 22.65 -13.03
C GLY A 281 -42.41 22.43 -14.25
#